data_AF-A0A1R2AKM8-F1
#
_entry.id   AF-A0A1R2AKM8-F1
#
_cell.length_a   1.000
_cell.length_b   1.000
_cell.length_c   1.000
_cell.angle_alpha   90.00
_cell.angle_beta   90.00
_cell.angle_gamma   90.00
#
_symmetry.space_group_name_H-M   'P 1'
#
loop_
_entity.id
_entity.type
_entity.pdbx_description
1 polymer ?
#
loop_
_entity_poly.entity_id
_entity_poly.type
_entity_poly.pdbx_seq_one_letter_code
_entity_poly.pdbx_strand_id
1 'polypeptide(L)'
;MVGETTKSTTNGKAVFYITFETVGETTLSASSDHDLDTIDSISKKVNVIESMCLETQNDVCVTCVPLANIIDGQCVCVDFSIEINVYCQCIDRYIQEGNECIMNCFNSFNTSDVMGYYNNDYKSISIEFESDVVESSESSCFSRITLPDYLNYLLTECKWKSSKAMILKFDSILNGNEYNIELDSSLTPVNEKCREQIYFLNLTVPSIELPMPELSLDGPTLHHLYCGNESLSVFNILDSSDI
;
A
#
# COMPACT_ATOMS: atom_id res chain seq x y z
N MET A 1 -29.60 -31.97 -9.38
CA MET A 1 -30.77 -31.06 -9.56
C MET A 1 -31.33 -30.83 -8.18
N VAL A 2 -31.50 -29.56 -7.81
CA VAL A 2 -31.99 -29.15 -6.48
C VAL A 2 -33.20 -28.26 -6.66
N GLY A 3 -34.24 -28.47 -5.85
CA GLY A 3 -35.46 -27.66 -5.90
C GLY A 3 -36.72 -28.47 -5.55
N GLU A 4 -37.85 -27.78 -5.50
CA GLU A 4 -39.15 -28.44 -5.35
C GLU A 4 -39.50 -29.19 -6.64
N THR A 5 -39.74 -30.50 -6.56
CA THR A 5 -40.15 -31.35 -7.70
C THR A 5 -41.62 -31.74 -7.64
N THR A 6 -42.36 -31.31 -6.62
CA THR A 6 -43.78 -31.67 -6.43
C THR A 6 -44.53 -30.52 -5.74
N LYS A 7 -45.74 -30.19 -6.23
CA LYS A 7 -46.56 -29.10 -5.69
C LYS A 7 -48.05 -29.38 -5.89
N SER A 8 -48.85 -29.19 -4.86
CA SER A 8 -50.32 -29.26 -4.96
C SER A 8 -50.90 -27.87 -5.27
N THR A 9 -51.92 -27.82 -6.12
CA THR A 9 -52.56 -26.56 -6.54
C THR A 9 -54.07 -26.72 -6.54
N THR A 10 -54.81 -25.67 -6.18
CA THR A 10 -56.28 -25.63 -6.25
C THR A 10 -56.80 -24.84 -7.45
N ASN A 11 -55.92 -24.17 -8.19
CA ASN A 11 -56.25 -23.31 -9.34
C ASN A 11 -55.74 -23.88 -10.68
N GLY A 12 -55.19 -25.10 -10.67
CA GLY A 12 -54.63 -25.76 -11.86
C GLY A 12 -53.30 -25.18 -12.35
N LYS A 13 -52.58 -24.39 -11.54
CA LYS A 13 -51.30 -23.77 -11.92
C LYS A 13 -50.23 -23.99 -10.85
N ALA A 14 -49.10 -24.58 -11.25
CA ALA A 14 -47.91 -24.72 -10.43
C ALA A 14 -46.72 -23.99 -11.06
N VAL A 15 -45.87 -23.40 -10.20
CA VAL A 15 -44.57 -22.84 -10.58
C VAL A 15 -43.51 -23.51 -9.71
N PHE A 16 -42.49 -24.03 -10.38
CA PHE A 16 -41.34 -24.72 -9.79
C PHE A 16 -40.08 -23.86 -9.97
N TYR A 17 -39.24 -23.83 -8.94
CA TYR A 17 -37.91 -23.25 -9.00
C TYR A 17 -36.90 -24.39 -8.84
N ILE A 18 -36.17 -24.68 -9.91
CA ILE A 18 -35.21 -25.77 -9.99
C ILE A 18 -33.84 -25.24 -10.40
N THR A 19 -32.79 -25.80 -9.81
CA THR A 19 -31.39 -25.50 -10.12
C THR A 19 -30.71 -26.77 -10.61
N PHE A 20 -29.91 -26.63 -11.66
CA PHE A 20 -29.09 -27.71 -12.20
C PHE A 20 -27.68 -27.61 -11.65
N GLU A 21 -27.12 -28.73 -11.19
CA GLU A 21 -25.76 -28.80 -10.61
C GLU A 21 -24.73 -29.30 -11.62
N THR A 22 -25.19 -29.75 -12.78
CA THR A 22 -24.36 -30.38 -13.81
C THR A 22 -24.68 -29.79 -15.17
N VAL A 23 -23.63 -29.53 -15.94
CA VAL A 23 -23.67 -29.07 -17.33
C VAL A 23 -24.19 -30.19 -18.24
N GLY A 24 -24.87 -29.83 -19.34
CA GLY A 24 -25.30 -30.75 -20.39
C GLY A 24 -26.81 -30.75 -20.69
N GLU A 25 -27.21 -31.63 -21.62
CA GLU A 25 -28.61 -31.77 -22.02
C GLU A 25 -29.42 -32.48 -20.92
N THR A 26 -30.54 -31.89 -20.55
CA THR A 26 -31.50 -32.47 -19.63
C THR A 26 -32.93 -32.30 -20.17
N THR A 27 -33.83 -33.18 -19.75
CA THR A 27 -35.23 -33.14 -20.17
C THR A 27 -36.10 -32.83 -18.98
N LEU A 28 -36.88 -31.75 -19.08
CA LEU A 28 -37.91 -31.42 -18.12
C LEU A 28 -39.23 -32.01 -18.59
N SER A 29 -39.83 -32.85 -17.77
CA SER A 29 -41.20 -33.34 -17.92
C SER A 29 -42.03 -32.95 -16.70
N ALA A 30 -43.32 -32.76 -16.91
CA ALA A 30 -44.28 -32.52 -15.86
C ALA A 30 -45.48 -33.46 -16.05
N SER A 31 -46.00 -33.97 -14.93
CA SER A 31 -47.21 -34.80 -14.88
C SER A 31 -48.05 -34.40 -13.67
N SER A 32 -49.35 -34.71 -13.73
CA SER A 32 -50.28 -34.58 -12.62
C SER A 32 -50.90 -35.92 -12.22
N ASP A 33 -51.46 -35.99 -11.02
CA ASP A 33 -52.18 -37.15 -10.49
C ASP A 33 -53.55 -37.37 -11.16
N HIS A 34 -53.95 -36.47 -12.06
CA HIS A 34 -55.20 -36.51 -12.81
C HIS A 34 -54.99 -36.41 -14.33
N ASP A 35 -53.81 -36.77 -14.83
CA ASP A 35 -53.55 -36.79 -16.27
C ASP A 35 -54.51 -37.79 -16.96
N LEU A 36 -55.29 -37.29 -17.93
CA LEU A 36 -56.10 -38.14 -18.82
C LEU A 36 -55.17 -38.84 -19.82
N ASP A 37 -55.46 -40.09 -20.18
CA ASP A 37 -54.70 -40.87 -21.19
C ASP A 37 -54.56 -40.17 -22.56
N THR A 38 -55.33 -39.11 -22.80
CA THR A 38 -55.33 -38.30 -24.02
C THR A 38 -54.51 -37.02 -23.95
N ILE A 39 -53.86 -36.71 -22.82
CA ILE A 39 -53.07 -35.48 -22.66
C ILE A 39 -51.62 -35.78 -23.03
N ASP A 40 -51.10 -35.05 -24.02
CA ASP A 40 -49.68 -35.09 -24.37
C ASP A 40 -48.84 -34.48 -23.25
N SER A 41 -48.05 -35.30 -22.56
CA SER A 41 -47.03 -34.81 -21.64
C SER A 41 -45.97 -34.04 -22.45
N ILE A 42 -45.88 -32.73 -22.27
CA ILE A 42 -44.90 -31.92 -22.97
C ILE A 42 -43.56 -32.06 -22.25
N SER A 43 -42.65 -32.82 -22.83
CA SER A 43 -41.24 -32.80 -22.43
C SER A 43 -40.52 -31.65 -23.13
N LYS A 44 -39.75 -30.86 -22.38
CA LYS A 44 -38.89 -29.82 -22.94
C LYS A 44 -37.44 -30.16 -22.70
N LYS A 45 -36.66 -30.24 -23.78
CA LYS A 45 -35.20 -30.30 -23.68
C LYS A 45 -34.68 -28.94 -23.24
N VAL A 46 -33.78 -28.96 -22.26
CA VAL A 46 -33.07 -27.79 -21.76
C VAL A 46 -31.58 -28.12 -21.82
N ASN A 47 -30.77 -27.24 -22.39
CA ASN A 47 -29.33 -27.37 -22.35
C ASN A 47 -28.78 -26.47 -21.24
N VAL A 48 -28.19 -27.08 -20.22
CA VAL A 48 -27.55 -26.36 -19.12
C VAL A 48 -26.13 -26.09 -19.57
N ILE A 49 -25.82 -24.82 -19.86
CA ILE A 49 -24.48 -24.40 -20.29
C ILE A 49 -23.59 -24.10 -19.09
N GLU A 50 -22.28 -24.21 -19.30
CA GLU A 50 -21.29 -23.81 -18.33
C GLU A 50 -21.39 -22.30 -18.09
N SER A 51 -21.42 -21.89 -16.82
CA SER A 51 -21.70 -20.52 -16.37
C SER A 51 -20.78 -19.47 -16.98
N MET A 52 -19.55 -19.86 -17.34
CA MET A 52 -18.49 -18.97 -17.84
C MET A 52 -18.23 -19.10 -19.35
N CYS A 53 -19.03 -19.91 -20.06
CA CYS A 53 -18.91 -20.07 -21.50
C CYS A 53 -19.80 -19.07 -22.25
N LEU A 54 -19.19 -18.27 -23.14
CA LEU A 54 -19.89 -17.31 -23.98
C LEU A 54 -20.41 -17.93 -25.29
N GLU A 55 -19.67 -18.90 -25.84
CA GLU A 55 -20.03 -19.57 -27.10
C GLU A 55 -19.67 -21.05 -27.07
N THR A 56 -20.60 -21.89 -27.53
CA THR A 56 -20.43 -23.35 -27.60
C THR A 56 -20.51 -23.83 -29.05
N GLN A 57 -19.64 -24.77 -29.41
CA GLN A 57 -19.70 -25.50 -30.68
C GLN A 57 -19.69 -27.00 -30.39
N ASN A 58 -20.72 -27.72 -30.84
CA ASN A 58 -20.90 -29.16 -30.57
C ASN A 58 -20.81 -29.52 -29.07
N ASP A 59 -21.49 -28.75 -28.22
CA ASP A 59 -21.48 -28.89 -26.76
C ASP A 59 -20.10 -28.72 -26.08
N VAL A 60 -19.11 -28.19 -26.80
CA VAL A 60 -17.80 -27.79 -26.24
C VAL A 60 -17.70 -26.27 -26.21
N CYS A 61 -17.20 -25.70 -25.11
CA CYS A 61 -16.97 -24.26 -25.06
C CYS A 61 -15.83 -23.84 -26.00
N VAL A 62 -16.07 -22.84 -26.84
CA VAL A 62 -15.08 -22.28 -27.78
C VAL A 62 -14.68 -20.85 -27.45
N THR A 63 -15.49 -20.15 -26.65
CA THR A 63 -15.20 -18.79 -26.18
C THR A 63 -15.60 -18.65 -24.71
N CYS A 64 -14.65 -18.30 -23.84
CA CYS A 64 -14.90 -18.04 -22.43
C CYS A 64 -15.11 -16.55 -22.14
N VAL A 65 -15.65 -16.25 -20.96
CA VAL A 65 -15.63 -14.90 -20.38
C VAL A 65 -14.20 -14.33 -20.28
N PRO A 66 -14.03 -13.00 -20.21
CA PRO A 66 -12.73 -12.41 -19.93
C PRO A 66 -12.10 -12.98 -18.66
N LEU A 67 -10.77 -13.06 -18.62
CA LEU A 67 -9.99 -13.65 -17.54
C LEU A 67 -10.28 -15.15 -17.34
N ALA A 68 -10.73 -15.86 -18.38
CA ALA A 68 -10.81 -17.32 -18.39
C ALA A 68 -10.16 -17.90 -19.65
N ASN A 69 -9.58 -19.08 -19.52
CA ASN A 69 -9.01 -19.89 -20.59
C ASN A 69 -9.76 -21.22 -20.69
N ILE A 70 -9.78 -21.80 -21.91
CA ILE A 70 -10.32 -23.13 -22.13
C ILE A 70 -9.29 -24.16 -21.69
N ILE A 71 -9.61 -24.94 -20.67
CA ILE A 71 -8.81 -26.06 -20.18
C ILE A 71 -9.71 -27.30 -20.21
N ASP A 72 -9.33 -28.31 -20.98
CA ASP A 72 -10.11 -29.55 -21.16
C ASP A 72 -11.59 -29.34 -21.55
N GLY A 73 -11.85 -28.29 -22.35
CA GLY A 73 -13.19 -27.94 -22.84
C GLY A 73 -14.06 -27.18 -21.84
N GLN A 74 -13.50 -26.82 -20.68
CA GLN A 74 -14.13 -26.01 -19.64
C GLN A 74 -13.48 -24.64 -19.53
N CYS A 75 -14.27 -23.63 -19.18
CA CYS A 75 -13.73 -22.31 -18.88
C CYS A 75 -13.16 -22.29 -17.47
N VAL A 76 -11.86 -22.00 -17.34
CA VAL A 76 -11.17 -21.88 -16.06
C VAL A 76 -10.56 -20.49 -15.97
N CYS A 77 -10.80 -19.80 -14.85
CA CYS A 77 -10.22 -18.49 -14.60
C CYS A 77 -8.68 -18.52 -14.70
N VAL A 78 -8.09 -17.47 -15.26
CA VAL A 78 -6.63 -17.34 -15.42
C VAL A 78 -5.92 -17.18 -14.06
N ASP A 79 -4.60 -17.29 -14.06
CA ASP A 79 -3.80 -17.08 -12.85
C ASP A 79 -4.10 -15.73 -12.20
N PHE A 80 -4.07 -15.70 -10.85
CA PHE A 80 -4.41 -14.53 -10.03
C PHE A 80 -5.82 -13.99 -10.24
N SER A 81 -6.76 -14.85 -10.66
CA SER A 81 -8.19 -14.54 -10.69
C SER A 81 -9.02 -15.62 -10.02
N ILE A 82 -10.24 -15.26 -9.63
CA ILE A 82 -11.22 -16.15 -8.99
C ILE A 82 -12.56 -16.09 -9.72
N GLU A 83 -13.26 -17.22 -9.74
CA GLU A 83 -14.63 -17.29 -10.26
C GLU A 83 -15.61 -16.63 -9.28
N ILE A 84 -16.38 -15.67 -9.78
CA ILE A 84 -17.49 -15.04 -9.05
C ILE A 84 -18.76 -15.17 -9.91
N ASN A 85 -19.56 -16.18 -9.61
CA ASN A 85 -20.78 -16.56 -10.34
C ASN A 85 -20.54 -17.00 -11.80
N VAL A 86 -20.50 -16.04 -12.72
CA VAL A 86 -20.47 -16.26 -14.18
C VAL A 86 -19.34 -15.46 -14.84
N TYR A 87 -18.42 -14.90 -14.05
CA TYR A 87 -17.26 -14.15 -14.54
C TYR A 87 -16.05 -14.42 -13.65
N CYS A 88 -14.86 -14.15 -14.19
CA CYS A 88 -13.61 -14.18 -13.45
C CYS A 88 -13.21 -12.77 -13.04
N GLN A 89 -12.70 -12.62 -11.83
CA GLN A 89 -12.21 -11.34 -11.30
C GLN A 89 -10.80 -11.51 -10.77
N CYS A 90 -9.91 -10.55 -11.07
CA CYS A 90 -8.57 -10.54 -10.47
C CYS A 90 -8.68 -10.51 -8.94
N ILE A 91 -7.82 -11.28 -8.28
CA ILE A 91 -7.71 -11.27 -6.82
C ILE A 91 -7.20 -9.91 -6.33
N ASP A 92 -7.33 -9.65 -5.03
CA ASP A 92 -6.83 -8.41 -4.43
C ASP A 92 -5.37 -8.14 -4.83
N ARG A 93 -5.06 -6.86 -5.10
CA ARG A 93 -3.76 -6.34 -5.57
C ARG A 93 -3.45 -6.60 -7.05
N TYR A 94 -4.33 -7.24 -7.81
CA TYR A 94 -4.17 -7.41 -9.25
C TYR A 94 -5.21 -6.60 -10.02
N ILE A 95 -4.80 -6.06 -11.17
CA ILE A 95 -5.66 -5.37 -12.12
C ILE A 95 -5.68 -6.12 -13.44
N GLN A 96 -6.80 -6.01 -14.14
CA GLN A 96 -6.94 -6.62 -15.46
C GLN A 96 -6.18 -5.81 -16.51
N GLU A 97 -5.24 -6.45 -17.20
CA GLU A 97 -4.62 -5.95 -18.42
C GLU A 97 -4.84 -6.98 -19.53
N GLY A 98 -5.77 -6.69 -20.44
CA GLY A 98 -6.18 -7.66 -21.46
C GLY A 98 -6.90 -8.88 -20.87
N ASN A 99 -6.37 -10.09 -21.15
CA ASN A 99 -6.88 -11.36 -20.62
C ASN A 99 -6.03 -11.91 -19.47
N GLU A 100 -5.26 -11.05 -18.81
CA GLU A 100 -4.39 -11.42 -17.70
C GLU A 100 -4.66 -10.52 -16.49
N CYS A 101 -4.37 -11.06 -15.31
CA CYS A 101 -4.33 -10.30 -14.07
C CYS A 101 -2.88 -9.99 -13.75
N ILE A 102 -2.51 -8.72 -13.81
CA ILE A 102 -1.16 -8.24 -13.47
C ILE A 102 -1.17 -7.56 -12.12
N MET A 103 -0.04 -7.60 -11.41
CA MET A 103 0.07 -6.94 -10.11
C MET A 103 -0.09 -5.42 -10.30
N ASN A 104 -0.92 -4.80 -9.47
CA ASN A 104 -1.11 -3.36 -9.47
C ASN A 104 0.13 -2.68 -8.86
N CYS A 105 1.09 -2.41 -9.72
CA CYS A 105 2.39 -1.86 -9.37
C CYS A 105 2.36 -0.33 -9.29
N PHE A 106 2.93 0.22 -8.21
CA PHE A 106 3.21 1.64 -8.06
C PHE A 106 4.72 1.85 -8.05
N ASN A 107 5.18 2.81 -8.86
CA ASN A 107 6.57 3.20 -8.87
C ASN A 107 6.85 4.17 -7.72
N SER A 108 7.17 3.63 -6.54
CA SER A 108 7.37 4.41 -5.32
C SER A 108 8.62 3.97 -4.54
N PHE A 109 9.09 4.86 -3.67
CA PHE A 109 10.07 4.51 -2.64
C PHE A 109 9.39 3.80 -1.45
N ASN A 110 10.12 2.95 -0.75
CA ASN A 110 9.76 2.49 0.60
C ASN A 110 10.67 3.14 1.65
N THR A 111 10.31 3.03 2.93
CA THR A 111 11.15 3.48 4.06
C THR A 111 12.58 2.92 4.02
N SER A 112 12.78 1.71 3.49
CA SER A 112 14.11 1.12 3.34
C SER A 112 14.99 1.81 2.30
N ASP A 113 14.39 2.54 1.37
CA ASP A 113 15.09 3.17 0.25
C ASP A 113 15.51 4.61 0.57
N VAL A 114 15.18 5.09 1.77
CA VAL A 114 15.39 6.47 2.19
C VAL A 114 16.08 6.48 3.54
N MET A 115 17.09 7.33 3.70
CA MET A 115 17.84 7.49 4.93
C MET A 115 17.97 8.97 5.29
N GLY A 116 17.81 9.28 6.57
CA GLY A 116 17.92 10.63 7.10
C GLY A 116 19.00 10.68 8.16
N TYR A 117 19.79 11.74 8.16
CA TYR A 117 20.85 11.92 9.15
C TYR A 117 21.19 13.39 9.36
N TYR A 118 21.69 13.69 10.56
CA TYR A 118 22.24 14.98 10.92
C TYR A 118 23.55 15.25 10.18
N ASN A 119 23.73 16.44 9.63
CA ASN A 119 25.04 16.86 9.13
C ASN A 119 25.92 17.38 10.27
N ASN A 120 27.22 17.50 10.00
CA ASN A 120 28.23 17.90 10.99
C ASN A 120 28.02 19.29 11.61
N ASP A 121 27.23 20.16 10.98
CA ASP A 121 26.89 21.48 11.52
C ASP A 121 25.80 21.42 12.59
N TYR A 122 25.12 20.27 12.74
CA TYR A 122 23.96 20.04 13.59
C TYR A 122 22.81 21.04 13.37
N LYS A 123 22.87 21.79 12.26
CA LYS A 123 21.87 22.77 11.80
C LYS A 123 21.18 22.32 10.53
N SER A 124 21.46 21.10 10.08
CA SER A 124 20.84 20.55 8.90
C SER A 124 20.67 19.04 8.98
N ILE A 125 19.62 18.56 8.34
CA ILE A 125 19.33 17.15 8.13
C ILE A 125 19.43 16.89 6.63
N SER A 126 20.19 15.87 6.25
CA SER A 126 20.21 15.36 4.88
C SER A 126 19.27 14.17 4.79
N ILE A 127 18.51 14.10 3.71
CA ILE A 127 17.66 12.97 3.37
C ILE A 127 18.15 12.43 2.03
N GLU A 128 18.61 11.20 2.03
CA GLU A 128 19.19 10.51 0.87
C GLU A 128 18.29 9.37 0.41
N PHE A 129 18.17 9.24 -0.91
CA PHE A 129 17.40 8.22 -1.60
C PHE A 129 18.35 7.22 -2.26
N GLU A 130 17.97 5.94 -2.29
CA GLU A 130 18.75 4.87 -2.93
C GLU A 130 18.96 5.13 -4.45
N SER A 131 17.94 5.68 -5.11
CA SER A 131 17.95 6.04 -6.53
C SER A 131 17.60 7.51 -6.76
N ASP A 132 17.79 7.98 -7.98
CA ASP A 132 17.39 9.33 -8.38
C ASP A 132 15.87 9.49 -8.24
N VAL A 133 15.45 10.68 -7.82
CA VAL A 133 14.06 11.09 -7.65
C VAL A 133 13.65 11.96 -8.84
N VAL A 134 12.54 11.65 -9.50
CA VAL A 134 12.07 12.38 -10.69
C VAL A 134 11.78 13.85 -10.35
N GLU A 135 11.19 14.10 -9.19
CA GLU A 135 10.78 15.42 -8.71
C GLU A 135 11.96 16.30 -8.24
N SER A 136 13.18 15.75 -8.21
CA SER A 136 14.38 16.48 -7.78
C SER A 136 14.79 17.68 -8.64
N SER A 137 14.14 17.84 -9.80
CA SER A 137 14.29 19.02 -10.66
C SER A 137 13.60 20.27 -10.09
N GLU A 138 12.72 20.11 -9.09
CA GLU A 138 12.13 21.20 -8.32
C GLU A 138 13.23 21.95 -7.54
N SER A 139 13.11 23.27 -7.38
CA SER A 139 14.09 24.05 -6.61
C SER A 139 13.93 23.90 -5.09
N SER A 140 12.72 23.56 -4.66
CA SER A 140 12.28 23.50 -3.27
C SER A 140 11.70 22.12 -2.98
N CYS A 141 11.92 21.61 -1.77
CA CYS A 141 11.31 20.37 -1.29
C CYS A 141 10.24 20.58 -0.21
N PHE A 142 9.85 21.83 0.09
CA PHE A 142 8.89 22.13 1.17
C PHE A 142 7.54 21.44 1.00
N SER A 143 7.05 21.26 -0.23
CA SER A 143 5.80 20.55 -0.53
C SER A 143 5.92 19.03 -0.46
N ARG A 144 7.14 18.51 -0.31
CA ARG A 144 7.44 17.07 -0.35
C ARG A 144 7.70 16.48 1.03
N ILE A 145 7.61 17.31 2.08
CA ILE A 145 7.92 16.90 3.45
C ILE A 145 6.85 17.42 4.41
N THR A 146 6.62 16.64 5.46
CA THR A 146 5.86 17.03 6.64
C THR A 146 6.74 16.78 7.86
N LEU A 147 6.95 17.83 8.65
CA LEU A 147 7.86 17.81 9.80
C LEU A 147 7.08 17.88 11.12
N PRO A 148 7.63 17.28 12.21
CA PRO A 148 7.16 17.55 13.57
C PRO A 148 7.23 19.04 13.91
N ASP A 149 6.34 19.52 14.79
CA ASP A 149 6.19 20.94 15.14
C ASP A 149 7.51 21.63 15.50
N TYR A 150 8.36 20.95 16.28
CA TYR A 150 9.68 21.47 16.66
C TYR A 150 10.58 21.75 15.45
N LEU A 151 10.70 20.78 14.53
CA LEU A 151 11.53 20.95 13.33
C LEU A 151 10.90 21.95 12.35
N ASN A 152 9.57 21.93 12.22
CA ASN A 152 8.84 22.83 11.33
C ASN A 152 9.01 24.29 11.75
N TYR A 153 9.01 24.57 13.06
CA TYR A 153 9.22 25.92 13.60
C TYR A 153 10.61 26.48 13.28
N LEU A 154 11.63 25.62 13.29
CA LEU A 154 13.03 26.00 13.08
C LEU A 154 13.47 25.95 11.60
N LEU A 155 12.65 25.37 10.71
CA LEU A 155 13.00 25.15 9.32
C LEU A 155 13.14 26.48 8.58
N THR A 156 14.26 26.65 7.89
CA THR A 156 14.59 27.86 7.12
C THR A 156 14.71 27.60 5.62
N GLU A 157 15.20 26.43 5.23
CA GLU A 157 15.42 26.06 3.83
C GLU A 157 15.17 24.57 3.63
N CYS A 158 14.43 24.21 2.58
CA CYS A 158 14.31 22.85 2.07
C CYS A 158 14.67 22.89 0.59
N LYS A 159 15.76 22.23 0.20
CA LYS A 159 16.15 22.14 -1.21
C LYS A 159 16.71 20.79 -1.60
N TRP A 160 16.63 20.50 -2.89
CA TRP A 160 17.36 19.40 -3.49
C TRP A 160 18.85 19.76 -3.58
N LYS A 161 19.69 18.92 -2.98
CA LYS A 161 21.16 19.00 -3.05
C LYS A 161 21.67 18.28 -4.30
N SER A 162 20.99 17.19 -4.70
CA SER A 162 21.22 16.43 -5.92
C SER A 162 19.94 15.69 -6.31
N SER A 163 19.98 14.92 -7.40
CA SER A 163 18.88 14.04 -7.79
C SER A 163 18.54 12.95 -6.77
N LYS A 164 19.46 12.64 -5.86
CA LYS A 164 19.31 11.62 -4.82
C LYS A 164 19.23 12.15 -3.40
N ALA A 165 19.31 13.46 -3.21
CA ALA A 165 19.43 14.02 -1.87
C ALA A 165 18.74 15.37 -1.76
N MET A 166 17.97 15.53 -0.69
CA MET A 166 17.49 16.83 -0.24
C MET A 166 18.16 17.20 1.09
N ILE A 167 18.22 18.50 1.36
CA ILE A 167 18.78 19.05 2.58
C ILE A 167 17.77 20.01 3.21
N LEU A 168 17.53 19.79 4.50
CA LEU A 168 16.75 20.63 5.38
C LEU A 168 17.71 21.45 6.22
N LYS A 169 17.56 22.77 6.26
CA LYS A 169 18.34 23.64 7.12
C LYS A 169 17.49 24.36 8.14
N PHE A 170 18.05 24.51 9.32
CA PHE A 170 17.37 25.09 10.47
C PHE A 170 18.10 26.35 10.95
N ASP A 171 17.37 27.25 11.58
CA ASP A 171 17.88 28.51 12.12
C ASP A 171 18.90 28.32 13.27
N SER A 172 18.80 27.19 13.96
CA SER A 172 19.47 26.86 15.21
C SER A 172 20.01 25.43 15.20
N ILE A 173 20.90 25.14 16.16
CA ILE A 173 21.42 23.79 16.37
C ILE A 173 20.27 22.92 16.89
N LEU A 174 20.06 21.78 16.26
CA LEU A 174 19.06 20.81 16.69
C LEU A 174 19.53 20.08 17.96
N ASN A 175 18.59 19.63 18.78
CA ASN A 175 18.86 18.96 20.06
C ASN A 175 19.40 17.52 19.93
N GLY A 176 19.56 16.99 18.71
CA GLY A 176 20.08 15.64 18.46
C GLY A 176 19.10 14.51 18.76
N ASN A 177 17.83 14.78 19.04
CA ASN A 177 16.83 13.74 19.30
C ASN A 177 16.50 12.92 18.04
N GLU A 178 15.83 11.78 18.21
CA GLU A 178 15.24 11.08 17.08
C GLU A 178 14.02 11.86 16.55
N TYR A 179 13.90 11.96 15.22
CA TYR A 179 12.75 12.58 14.56
C TYR A 179 12.17 11.69 13.48
N ASN A 180 10.84 11.62 13.42
CA ASN A 180 10.12 11.03 12.29
C ASN A 180 9.70 12.14 11.35
N ILE A 181 10.13 12.04 10.09
CA ILE A 181 9.80 12.95 9.00
C ILE A 181 8.96 12.17 8.01
N GLU A 182 7.80 12.72 7.65
CA GLU A 182 6.96 12.15 6.61
C GLU A 182 7.33 12.81 5.27
N LEU A 183 7.50 11.98 4.26
CA LEU A 183 7.74 12.39 2.88
C LEU A 183 6.49 12.15 2.05
N ASP A 184 6.28 13.01 1.06
CA ASP A 184 5.21 12.85 0.09
C ASP A 184 5.34 11.51 -0.64
N SER A 185 4.29 10.67 -0.56
CA SER A 185 4.26 9.36 -1.20
C SER A 185 4.25 9.44 -2.73
N SER A 186 4.06 10.63 -3.31
CA SER A 186 4.17 10.87 -4.74
C SER A 186 5.61 10.94 -5.26
N LEU A 187 6.64 10.88 -4.40
CA LEU A 187 8.03 10.87 -4.85
C LEU A 187 8.33 9.56 -5.60
N THR A 188 8.86 9.68 -6.82
CA THR A 188 9.04 8.53 -7.72
C THR A 188 10.51 8.26 -8.02
N PRO A 189 10.97 6.99 -7.93
CA PRO A 189 12.32 6.63 -8.34
C PRO A 189 12.42 6.59 -9.88
N VAL A 190 13.53 7.09 -10.42
CA VAL A 190 13.81 7.04 -11.87
C VAL A 190 13.96 5.60 -12.35
N ASN A 191 14.53 4.72 -11.52
CA ASN A 191 14.58 3.29 -11.81
C ASN A 191 13.25 2.67 -11.36
N GLU A 192 12.40 2.33 -12.33
CA GLU A 192 11.06 1.81 -12.07
C GLU A 192 11.11 0.55 -11.19
N LYS A 193 10.39 0.60 -10.06
CA LYS A 193 10.18 -0.53 -9.16
C LYS A 193 8.70 -0.83 -9.10
N CYS A 194 8.34 -2.11 -9.18
CA CYS A 194 6.96 -2.53 -8.92
C CYS A 194 6.77 -2.73 -7.41
N ARG A 195 6.01 -1.84 -6.76
CA ARG A 195 5.67 -1.93 -5.34
C ARG A 195 4.17 -1.79 -5.09
N GLU A 196 3.73 -2.14 -3.90
CA GLU A 196 2.38 -1.87 -3.44
C GLU A 196 2.16 -0.38 -3.18
N GLN A 197 0.91 0.07 -3.28
CA GLN A 197 0.56 1.44 -2.96
C GLN A 197 0.90 1.74 -1.49
N ILE A 198 1.69 2.79 -1.28
CA ILE A 198 1.89 3.38 0.04
C ILE A 198 1.17 4.73 0.09
N TYR A 199 0.58 5.03 1.25
CA TYR A 199 -0.05 6.32 1.52
C TYR A 199 0.87 7.26 2.29
N PHE A 200 1.88 6.72 2.96
CA PHE A 200 2.81 7.47 3.81
C PHE A 200 4.22 6.93 3.60
N LEU A 201 5.18 7.82 3.33
CA LEU A 201 6.60 7.48 3.27
C LEU A 201 7.29 8.09 4.48
N ASN A 202 7.39 7.31 5.56
CA ASN A 202 8.02 7.77 6.79
C ASN A 202 9.50 7.47 6.81
N LEU A 203 10.27 8.42 7.32
CA LEU A 203 11.70 8.33 7.55
C LEU A 203 12.01 8.65 9.02
N THR A 204 12.87 7.85 9.63
CA THR A 204 13.39 8.12 10.98
C THR A 204 14.82 8.64 10.88
N VAL A 205 15.04 9.84 11.40
CA VAL A 205 16.37 10.43 11.60
C VAL A 205 16.84 10.01 12.99
N PRO A 206 17.89 9.16 13.10
CA PRO A 206 18.31 8.60 14.37
C PRO A 206 18.91 9.67 15.28
N SER A 207 18.76 9.51 16.60
CA SER A 207 19.35 10.40 17.58
C SER A 207 20.89 10.38 17.53
N ILE A 208 21.50 11.49 17.87
CA ILE A 208 22.96 11.67 17.96
C ILE A 208 23.36 12.32 19.28
N GLU A 209 24.54 12.01 19.77
CA GLU A 209 25.16 12.76 20.86
C GLU A 209 25.80 14.02 20.29
N LEU A 210 25.39 15.18 20.78
CA LEU A 210 25.99 16.46 20.40
C LEU A 210 27.38 16.59 21.03
N PRO A 211 28.35 17.20 20.32
CA PRO A 211 29.68 17.40 20.88
C PRO A 211 29.59 18.29 22.11
N MET A 212 30.08 17.78 23.24
CA MET A 212 30.18 18.57 24.45
C MET A 212 31.38 19.52 24.32
N PRO A 213 31.18 20.85 24.41
CA PRO A 213 32.28 21.79 24.30
C PRO A 213 33.26 21.59 25.45
N GLU A 214 34.55 21.45 25.13
CA GLU A 214 35.61 21.45 26.13
C GLU A 214 35.98 22.90 26.47
N LEU A 215 35.79 23.28 27.73
CA LEU A 215 36.22 24.58 28.24
C LEU A 215 37.52 24.39 29.03
N SER A 216 38.62 24.92 28.50
CA SER A 216 39.87 25.04 29.24
C SER A 216 40.01 26.46 29.78
N LEU A 217 40.05 26.58 31.11
CA LEU A 217 40.28 27.84 31.80
C LEU A 217 41.75 27.89 32.23
N ASP A 218 42.52 28.78 31.61
CA ASP A 218 43.89 29.07 32.04
C ASP A 218 43.89 30.27 32.99
N GLY A 219 44.57 30.12 34.13
CA GLY A 219 44.64 31.10 35.20
C GLY A 219 46.08 31.55 35.44
N PRO A 220 46.31 32.72 36.05
CA PRO A 220 47.66 33.17 36.37
C PRO A 220 48.34 32.16 37.30
N THR A 221 49.59 31.79 36.98
CA THR A 221 50.42 30.88 37.78
C THR A 221 50.72 31.39 39.19
N LEU A 222 50.46 32.68 39.47
CA LEU A 222 50.68 33.30 40.76
C LEU A 222 49.52 34.22 41.15
N HIS A 223 49.00 34.06 42.36
CA HIS A 223 48.09 34.99 43.02
C HIS A 223 48.61 35.34 44.41
N HIS A 224 48.59 36.63 44.74
CA HIS A 224 48.93 37.11 46.07
C HIS A 224 47.64 37.34 46.84
N LEU A 225 47.30 36.40 47.73
CA LEU A 225 46.24 36.58 48.72
C LEU A 225 46.83 37.35 49.91
N TYR A 226 46.13 38.40 50.38
CA TYR A 226 46.45 39.02 51.65
C TYR A 226 46.24 37.98 52.77
N CYS A 227 47.15 37.94 53.76
CA CYS A 227 47.06 36.96 54.84
C CYS A 227 45.75 37.10 55.62
N GLY A 228 44.84 36.14 55.41
CA GLY A 228 43.54 36.00 56.06
C GLY A 228 42.94 34.62 55.72
N ASN A 229 41.87 34.21 56.42
CA ASN A 229 41.18 32.92 56.23
C ASN A 229 40.34 32.86 54.94
N GLU A 230 40.71 33.59 53.90
CA GLU A 230 39.92 33.70 52.68
C GLU A 230 40.30 32.59 51.69
N SER A 231 39.33 31.76 51.32
CA SER A 231 39.48 30.78 50.25
C SER A 231 39.23 31.42 48.90
N LEU A 232 40.11 31.15 47.91
CA LEU A 232 39.84 31.47 46.52
C LEU A 232 38.80 30.45 45.99
N SER A 233 37.61 30.93 45.63
CA SER A 233 36.58 30.12 45.00
C SER A 233 36.37 30.58 43.56
N VAL A 234 36.59 29.68 42.61
CA VAL A 234 36.27 29.90 41.20
C VAL A 234 34.89 29.32 40.95
N PHE A 235 33.95 30.16 40.52
CA PHE A 235 32.60 29.72 40.18
C PHE A 235 32.36 29.92 38.69
N ASN A 236 31.76 28.92 38.06
CA ASN A 236 31.14 29.11 36.76
C ASN A 236 29.69 29.55 36.99
N ILE A 237 29.33 30.72 36.47
CA ILE A 237 27.99 31.31 36.64
C ILE A 237 26.91 30.44 35.95
N LEU A 238 27.29 29.58 35.01
CA LEU A 238 26.37 28.75 34.21
C LEU A 238 26.35 27.27 34.62
N ASP A 239 27.23 26.84 35.53
CA ASP A 239 27.30 25.45 36.03
C ASP A 239 26.81 25.39 37.49
N SER A 240 25.69 26.05 37.77
CA SER A 240 24.96 25.79 39.01
C SER A 240 24.20 24.49 38.84
N SER A 241 24.77 23.40 39.37
CA SER A 241 24.05 22.15 39.63
C SER A 241 23.01 22.28 40.76
N ASP A 242 22.52 23.51 41.00
CA ASP A 242 21.49 23.86 41.97
C ASP A 242 20.34 24.63 41.26
N ILE A 243 19.58 23.91 40.41
CA ILE A 243 18.13 24.10 40.20
C ILE A 243 17.50 22.71 40.05
#